data_AF-A0A661KYQ8-F1
#
_entry.id   AF-A0A661KYQ8-F1
#
_cell.length_a   1.000
_cell.length_b   1.000
_cell.length_c   1.000
_cell.angle_alpha   90.00
_cell.angle_beta   90.00
_cell.angle_gamma   90.00
#
_symmetry.space_group_name_H-M   'P 1'
#
loop_
_entity.id
_entity.type
_entity.pdbx_description
1 polymer ?
#
loop_
_entity_poly.entity_id
_entity_poly.type
_entity_poly.pdbx_seq_one_letter_code
_entity_poly.pdbx_strand_id
1 'polypeptide(L)'
;MIEFLSKGGVLVGPILFCSVLALGIFLERLIRFSRLRIRGDGLVEKVTRHIKNGEDHQAYELASSTDTPMGRVLAQGIEVKGQDRETLETVIVHATDEEVRELSRYLQALATIGNIAPLLGLLGTVLGMIKAFM
;
A
#
# COMPACT_ATOMS: atom_id res chain seq x y z
N MET A 1 -17.37 12.42 -28.16
CA MET A 1 -16.29 11.83 -27.32
C MET A 1 -15.66 10.60 -28.00
N ILE A 2 -16.46 9.65 -28.51
CA ILE A 2 -15.97 8.47 -29.27
C ILE A 2 -15.23 8.88 -30.57
N GLU A 3 -15.70 9.89 -31.30
CA GLU A 3 -14.98 10.41 -32.49
C GLU A 3 -13.61 11.02 -32.16
N PHE A 4 -13.43 11.62 -30.98
CA PHE A 4 -12.15 12.16 -30.53
C PHE A 4 -11.19 11.04 -30.12
N LEU A 5 -11.73 9.99 -29.49
CA LEU A 5 -11.01 8.75 -29.18
C LEU A 5 -10.51 8.05 -30.45
N SER A 6 -11.35 8.01 -31.49
CA SER A 6 -10.99 7.44 -32.79
C SER A 6 -9.92 8.25 -33.53
N LYS A 7 -9.81 9.56 -33.26
CA LYS A 7 -8.77 10.45 -33.83
C LYS A 7 -7.44 10.40 -33.08
N GLY A 8 -7.43 10.03 -31.80
CA GLY A 8 -6.21 9.98 -30.99
C GLY A 8 -5.23 8.84 -31.34
N GLY A 9 -5.61 7.96 -32.27
CA GLY A 9 -4.73 6.90 -32.79
C GLY A 9 -4.46 5.76 -31.80
N VAL A 10 -3.50 4.90 -32.16
CA VAL A 10 -3.19 3.63 -31.45
C VAL A 10 -2.78 3.86 -29.99
N LEU A 11 -2.25 5.04 -29.63
CA LEU A 11 -1.80 5.35 -28.27
C LEU A 11 -2.90 5.61 -27.25
N VAL A 12 -4.13 5.88 -27.69
CA VAL A 12 -5.25 6.08 -26.75
C VAL A 12 -5.57 4.80 -25.98
N GLY A 13 -5.43 3.64 -26.61
CA GLY A 13 -5.65 2.34 -25.96
C GLY A 13 -4.77 2.12 -24.73
N PRO A 14 -3.43 2.18 -24.86
CA PRO A 14 -2.50 2.07 -23.73
C PRO A 14 -2.75 3.10 -22.62
N ILE A 15 -3.03 4.36 -22.96
CA ILE A 15 -3.30 5.42 -21.97
C ILE A 15 -4.58 5.12 -21.18
N LEU A 16 -5.63 4.68 -21.87
CA LEU A 16 -6.92 4.35 -21.24
C LEU A 16 -6.78 3.11 -20.35
N PHE A 17 -5.98 2.13 -20.77
CA PHE A 17 -5.62 0.98 -19.95
C PHE A 17 -4.86 1.39 -18.67
N CYS A 18 -3.85 2.26 -18.78
CA CYS A 18 -3.14 2.84 -17.63
C CYS A 18 -4.10 3.55 -16.66
N SER A 19 -5.09 4.30 -17.18
CA SER A 19 -6.09 4.99 -16.37
C SER A 19 -6.98 4.01 -15.58
N VAL A 20 -7.48 2.96 -16.23
CA VAL A 20 -8.31 1.94 -15.57
C VAL A 20 -7.50 1.19 -14.49
N LEU A 21 -6.26 0.81 -14.78
CA LEU A 21 -5.39 0.16 -13.80
C LEU A 21 -5.08 1.08 -12.60
N ALA A 22 -4.73 2.34 -12.86
CA ALA A 22 -4.44 3.31 -11.81
C ALA A 22 -5.67 3.54 -10.91
N LEU A 23 -6.86 3.67 -11.50
CA LEU A 23 -8.10 3.85 -10.75
C LEU A 23 -8.44 2.60 -9.92
N GLY A 24 -8.26 1.41 -10.48
CA GLY A 24 -8.49 0.14 -9.77
C GLY A 24 -7.59 0.01 -8.53
N ILE A 25 -6.28 0.27 -8.70
CA ILE A 25 -5.32 0.28 -7.58
C ILE A 25 -5.71 1.37 -6.55
N PHE A 26 -6.07 2.56 -7.01
CA PHE A 26 -6.44 3.67 -6.12
C PHE A 26 -7.65 3.32 -5.24
N LEU A 27 -8.70 2.72 -5.82
CA LEU A 27 -9.91 2.34 -5.09
C LEU A 27 -9.66 1.20 -4.09
N GLU A 28 -8.95 0.14 -4.49
CA GLU A 28 -8.53 -0.93 -3.58
C GLU A 28 -7.81 -0.35 -2.37
N ARG A 29 -6.88 0.56 -2.63
CA ARG A 29 -6.02 1.16 -1.63
C ARG A 29 -6.77 2.08 -0.68
N LEU A 30 -7.69 2.89 -1.20
CA LEU A 30 -8.52 3.77 -0.41
C LEU A 30 -9.38 2.97 0.57
N ILE A 31 -9.98 1.86 0.11
CA ILE A 31 -10.76 0.97 0.96
C ILE A 31 -9.85 0.30 2.01
N ARG A 32 -8.69 -0.22 1.63
CA ARG A 32 -7.74 -0.88 2.54
C ARG A 32 -7.25 0.08 3.64
N PHE A 33 -6.81 1.28 3.29
CA PHE A 33 -6.37 2.29 4.27
C PHE A 33 -7.51 2.80 5.14
N SER A 34 -8.71 2.98 4.59
CA SER A 34 -9.88 3.37 5.39
C SER A 34 -10.21 2.31 6.45
N ARG A 35 -10.18 1.01 6.10
CA ARG A 35 -10.37 -0.09 7.05
C ARG A 35 -9.27 -0.16 8.12
N LEU A 36 -8.02 0.06 7.74
CA LEU A 36 -6.88 0.10 8.67
C LEU A 36 -7.03 1.20 9.71
N ARG A 37 -7.43 2.41 9.28
CA ARG A 37 -7.63 3.56 10.18
C ARG A 37 -8.71 3.29 11.24
N ILE A 38 -9.79 2.60 10.87
CA ILE A 38 -10.91 2.32 11.79
C ILE A 38 -10.55 1.23 12.80
N ARG A 39 -9.75 0.23 12.41
CA ARG A 39 -9.41 -0.93 13.27
C ARG A 39 -8.19 -0.73 14.17
N GLY A 40 -7.30 0.20 13.82
CA GLY A 40 -6.05 0.42 14.57
C GLY A 40 -6.17 1.37 15.77
N ASP A 41 -7.30 2.07 15.94
CA ASP A 41 -7.43 3.09 16.97
C ASP A 41 -7.46 2.48 18.39
N GLY A 42 -6.55 2.94 19.25
CA GLY A 42 -6.41 2.47 20.63
C GLY A 42 -5.87 1.04 20.82
N LEU A 43 -5.47 0.31 19.77
CA LEU A 43 -4.91 -1.04 19.91
C LEU A 43 -3.58 -1.01 20.70
N VAL A 44 -2.68 -0.11 20.31
CA VAL A 44 -1.35 0.04 20.93
C VAL A 44 -1.49 0.36 22.41
N GLU A 45 -2.42 1.25 22.77
CA GLU A 45 -2.65 1.67 24.16
C GLU A 45 -3.18 0.51 25.01
N LYS A 46 -4.15 -0.25 24.50
CA LYS A 46 -4.71 -1.43 25.18
C LYS A 46 -3.66 -2.52 25.38
N VAL A 47 -2.90 -2.85 24.34
CA VAL A 47 -1.82 -3.84 24.40
C VAL A 47 -0.75 -3.40 25.41
N THR A 48 -0.32 -2.14 25.36
CA THR A 48 0.65 -1.58 26.32
C THR A 48 0.15 -1.67 27.76
N ARG A 49 -1.15 -1.46 27.98
CA ARG A 49 -1.76 -1.57 29.32
C ARG A 49 -1.70 -3.00 29.86
N HIS A 50 -2.07 -4.00 29.06
CA HIS A 50 -2.00 -5.41 29.46
C HIS A 50 -0.56 -5.86 29.74
N ILE A 51 0.42 -5.43 28.92
CA ILE A 51 1.84 -5.71 29.15
C ILE A 51 2.32 -5.12 30.48
N LYS A 52 1.90 -3.89 30.81
CA LYS A 52 2.26 -3.23 32.09
C LYS A 52 1.63 -3.92 33.31
N ASN A 53 0.45 -4.53 33.14
CA ASN A 53 -0.22 -5.28 34.19
C ASN A 53 0.34 -6.70 34.39
N GLY A 54 1.30 -7.13 33.56
CA GLY A 54 1.84 -8.49 33.57
C GLY A 54 0.92 -9.52 32.90
N GLU A 55 -0.09 -9.06 32.17
CA GLU A 55 -1.10 -9.89 31.48
C GLU A 55 -0.65 -10.19 30.04
N ASP A 56 0.55 -10.74 29.87
CA ASP A 56 1.17 -10.93 28.55
C ASP A 56 0.34 -11.83 27.62
N HIS A 57 -0.36 -12.82 28.18
CA HIS A 57 -1.25 -13.68 27.40
C HIS A 57 -2.45 -12.92 26.81
N GLN A 58 -3.06 -12.02 27.59
CA GLN A 58 -4.17 -11.19 27.13
C GLN A 58 -3.68 -10.13 26.12
N ALA A 59 -2.48 -9.60 26.32
CA ALA A 59 -1.86 -8.68 25.36
C ALA A 59 -1.64 -9.37 24.00
N TYR A 60 -1.14 -10.60 24.00
CA TYR A 60 -0.94 -11.40 22.80
C TYR A 60 -2.27 -11.74 22.10
N GLU A 61 -3.27 -12.18 22.86
CA GLU A 61 -4.59 -12.52 22.31
C GLU A 61 -5.27 -11.29 21.69
N LEU A 62 -5.17 -10.11 22.33
CA LEU A 62 -5.69 -8.86 21.79
C LEU A 62 -4.94 -8.43 20.51
N ALA A 63 -3.61 -8.55 20.50
CA ALA A 63 -2.79 -8.19 19.35
C ALA A 63 -3.04 -9.13 18.15
N SER A 64 -3.11 -10.44 18.39
CA SER A 64 -3.33 -11.47 17.36
C SER A 64 -4.76 -11.52 16.82
N SER A 65 -5.76 -11.23 17.66
CA SER A 65 -7.17 -11.15 17.23
C SER A 65 -7.48 -9.91 16.39
N THR A 66 -6.66 -8.86 16.50
CA THR A 66 -6.84 -7.63 15.73
C THR A 66 -6.13 -7.76 14.39
N ASP A 67 -6.89 -8.10 13.33
CA ASP A 67 -6.42 -8.20 11.93
C ASP A 67 -5.97 -6.84 11.37
N THR A 68 -4.84 -6.37 11.88
CA THR A 68 -4.18 -5.10 11.55
C THR A 68 -2.66 -5.33 11.54
N PRO A 69 -1.91 -4.58 10.69
CA PRO A 69 -0.45 -4.60 10.66
C PRO A 69 0.17 -4.38 12.04
N MET A 70 -0.36 -3.40 12.78
CA MET A 70 0.13 -3.09 14.14
C MET A 70 -0.11 -4.24 15.11
N GLY A 71 -1.26 -4.93 15.03
CA GLY A 71 -1.53 -6.12 15.83
C GLY A 71 -0.54 -7.25 15.58
N ARG A 72 -0.19 -7.50 14.31
CA ARG A 72 0.79 -8.52 13.93
C ARG A 72 2.20 -8.20 14.42
N VAL A 73 2.65 -6.94 14.26
CA VAL A 73 3.95 -6.49 14.78
C VAL A 73 4.01 -6.62 16.31
N LEU A 74 2.95 -6.20 17.01
CA LEU A 74 2.87 -6.29 18.46
C LEU A 74 2.85 -7.74 18.95
N ALA A 75 2.11 -8.64 18.27
CA ALA A 75 2.07 -10.06 18.62
C ALA A 75 3.46 -10.70 18.54
N GLN A 76 4.20 -10.46 17.45
CA GLN A 76 5.57 -10.94 17.29
C GLN A 76 6.52 -10.35 18.34
N GLY A 77 6.38 -9.06 18.66
CA GLY A 77 7.18 -8.42 19.72
C GLY A 77 6.90 -8.99 21.12
N ILE A 78 5.65 -9.36 21.41
CA ILE A 78 5.27 -9.98 22.70
C ILE A 78 5.87 -11.39 22.83
N GLU A 79 5.90 -12.18 21.75
CA GLU A 79 6.49 -13.53 21.76
C GLU A 79 7.98 -13.52 22.14
N VAL A 80 8.73 -12.50 21.73
CA VAL A 80 10.18 -12.38 21.98
C VAL A 80 10.53 -11.43 23.13
N LYS A 81 9.54 -10.92 23.88
CA LYS A 81 9.72 -9.98 25.00
C LYS A 81 10.73 -10.46 26.07
N GLY A 82 10.86 -11.77 26.25
CA GLY A 82 11.77 -12.39 27.23
C GLY A 82 13.22 -12.52 26.75
N GLN A 83 13.53 -12.19 25.50
CA GLN A 83 14.89 -12.24 24.97
C GLN A 83 15.65 -10.94 25.23
N ASP A 84 16.92 -10.90 24.82
CA ASP A 84 17.72 -9.70 24.90
C ASP A 84 17.12 -8.56 24.05
N ARG A 85 17.47 -7.33 24.41
CA ARG A 85 16.93 -6.13 23.77
C ARG A 85 17.25 -6.06 22.28
N GLU A 86 18.41 -6.54 21.86
CA GLU A 86 18.85 -6.51 20.46
C GLU A 86 17.98 -7.43 19.60
N THR A 87 17.66 -8.62 20.10
CA THR A 87 16.76 -9.55 19.42
C THR A 87 15.34 -9.00 19.34
N LEU A 88 14.82 -8.41 20.43
CA LEU A 88 13.49 -7.78 20.43
C LEU A 88 13.40 -6.65 19.38
N GLU A 89 14.40 -5.76 19.35
CA GLU A 89 14.44 -4.65 18.41
C GLU A 89 14.52 -5.15 16.96
N THR A 90 15.36 -6.16 16.72
CA THR A 90 15.53 -6.79 15.41
C THR A 90 14.22 -7.42 14.90
N VAL A 91 13.51 -8.15 15.76
CA VAL A 91 12.21 -8.76 15.40
C VAL A 91 11.17 -7.70 15.08
N ILE A 92 11.05 -6.65 15.91
CA ILE A 92 10.08 -5.56 15.68
C ILE A 92 10.39 -4.84 14.37
N VAL A 93 11.66 -4.54 14.09
CA VAL A 93 12.07 -3.87 12.85
C VAL A 93 11.75 -4.75 11.64
N HIS A 94 12.10 -6.03 11.67
CA HIS A 94 11.78 -6.95 10.57
C HIS A 94 10.29 -7.12 10.34
N ALA A 95 9.50 -7.28 11.41
CA ALA A 95 8.05 -7.35 11.33
C ALA A 95 7.46 -6.07 10.71
N THR A 96 7.96 -4.92 11.14
CA THR A 96 7.52 -3.61 10.61
C THR A 96 7.85 -3.48 9.13
N ASP A 97 9.06 -3.86 8.71
CA ASP A 97 9.49 -3.81 7.32
C ASP A 97 8.66 -4.74 6.42
N GLU A 98 8.31 -5.94 6.91
CA GLU A 98 7.45 -6.86 6.19
C GLU A 98 6.06 -6.26 5.95
N GLU A 99 5.45 -5.68 6.99
CA GLU A 99 4.17 -5.01 6.90
C GLU A 99 4.21 -3.78 5.98
N VAL A 100 5.26 -2.95 6.09
CA VAL A 100 5.46 -1.77 5.23
C VAL A 100 5.62 -2.20 3.77
N ARG A 101 6.34 -3.30 3.50
CA ARG A 101 6.53 -3.83 2.16
C ARG A 101 5.21 -4.34 1.58
N GLU A 102 4.41 -5.04 2.37
CA GLU A 102 3.09 -5.52 1.94
C GLU A 102 2.14 -4.35 1.67
N LEU A 103 2.17 -3.34 2.53
CA LEU A 103 1.46 -2.10 2.32
C LEU A 103 2.00 -1.35 1.08
N SER A 104 3.28 -1.40 0.74
CA SER A 104 3.81 -0.60 -0.37
C SER A 104 3.71 -1.27 -1.75
N ARG A 105 3.34 -2.57 -1.81
CA ARG A 105 3.37 -3.41 -3.03
C ARG A 105 2.76 -2.79 -4.29
N TYR A 106 1.67 -2.03 -4.17
CA TYR A 106 0.98 -1.42 -5.33
C TYR A 106 1.37 0.03 -5.60
N LEU A 107 2.06 0.70 -4.66
CA LEU A 107 2.50 2.08 -4.84
C LEU A 107 3.57 2.19 -5.93
N GLN A 108 4.45 1.20 -6.04
CA GLN A 108 5.47 1.18 -7.07
C GLN A 108 4.86 1.07 -8.47
N ALA A 109 3.84 0.23 -8.65
CA ALA A 109 3.11 0.13 -9.91
C ALA A 109 2.42 1.45 -10.29
N LEU A 110 1.80 2.12 -9.31
CA LEU A 110 1.17 3.43 -9.52
C LEU A 110 2.20 4.50 -9.91
N ALA A 111 3.38 4.50 -9.27
CA ALA A 111 4.49 5.38 -9.62
C ALA A 111 5.00 5.13 -11.04
N THR A 112 5.14 3.87 -11.45
CA THR A 112 5.50 3.52 -12.83
C THR A 112 4.46 4.03 -13.84
N ILE A 113 3.16 3.86 -13.56
CA ILE A 113 2.09 4.39 -14.42
C ILE A 113 2.15 5.93 -14.49
N GLY A 114 2.37 6.60 -13.35
CA GLY A 114 2.51 8.05 -13.27
C GLY A 114 3.67 8.60 -14.09
N ASN A 115 4.76 7.83 -14.25
CA ASN A 115 5.90 8.20 -15.07
C ASN A 115 5.70 7.88 -16.56
N ILE A 116 5.11 6.73 -16.89
CA ILE A 116 4.96 6.28 -18.28
C ILE A 116 3.80 6.99 -18.99
N ALA A 117 2.69 7.28 -18.29
CA ALA A 117 1.51 7.87 -18.91
C ALA A 117 1.77 9.25 -19.58
N PRO A 118 2.52 10.20 -18.97
CA PRO A 118 2.90 11.45 -19.62
C PRO A 118 3.78 11.24 -20.86
N LEU A 119 4.71 10.28 -20.81
CA LEU A 119 5.58 9.96 -21.94
C LEU A 119 4.79 9.39 -23.12
N LEU A 120 3.78 8.55 -22.85
CA LEU A 120 2.85 8.07 -23.87
C LEU A 120 2.03 9.23 -24.47
N GLY A 121 1.61 10.19 -23.65
CA GLY A 121 0.94 11.41 -24.12
C GLY A 121 1.82 12.23 -25.07
N LEU A 122 3.07 12.49 -24.67
CA LEU A 122 4.05 13.21 -25.50
C LEU A 122 4.36 12.47 -26.80
N LEU A 123 4.49 11.14 -26.77
CA LEU A 123 4.66 10.34 -27.98
C LEU A 123 3.47 10.48 -28.93
N GLY A 124 2.24 10.54 -28.39
CA GLY A 124 1.03 10.78 -29.16
C GLY A 124 1.03 12.13 -29.87
N THR A 125 1.49 13.20 -29.21
CA THR A 125 1.58 14.54 -29.84
C THR A 125 2.61 14.59 -30.96
N VAL A 126 3.78 13.94 -30.78
CA VAL A 126 4.81 13.86 -31.83
C VAL A 126 4.31 13.10 -33.05
N LEU A 127 3.67 11.94 -32.87
CA LEU A 127 3.09 11.20 -33.99
C LEU A 127 1.96 11.96 -34.70
N GLY A 128 1.17 12.73 -33.96
CA GLY A 128 0.15 13.60 -34.51
C GLY A 128 0.74 14.71 -35.39
N MET A 129 1.83 15.34 -34.93
CA MET A 129 2.56 16.32 -35.73
C MET A 129 3.16 15.72 -37.00
N ILE A 130 3.83 14.55 -36.91
CA ILE A 130 4.41 13.88 -38.09
C ILE A 130 3.35 13.61 -39.17
N LYS A 131 2.15 13.15 -38.77
CA LYS A 131 1.04 12.91 -39.71
C LYS A 131 0.42 14.18 -40.30
N ALA A 132 0.58 15.33 -39.65
CA ALA A 132 0.04 16.60 -40.15
C ALA A 132 0.96 17.26 -41.18
N PHE A 133 2.27 16.96 -41.12
CA PHE A 133 3.30 17.53 -41.99
C PHE A 133 3.73 16.61 -43.14
N MET A 134 3.29 15.35 -43.14
CA MET A 134 3.53 14.36 -44.19
C MET A 134 2.25 14.14 -44.99
#